data_AF-A0A2G6AQL9-F1
#
_entry.id   AF-A0A2G6AQL9-F1
#
_cell.length_a   1.000
_cell.length_b   1.000
_cell.length_c   1.000
_cell.angle_alpha   90.00
_cell.angle_beta   90.00
_cell.angle_gamma   90.00
#
_symmetry.space_group_name_H-M   'P 1'
#
loop_
_entity.id
_entity.type
_entity.pdbx_description
1 polymer ?
#
loop_
_entity_poly.entity_id
_entity_poly.type
_entity_poly.pdbx_seq_one_letter_code
_entity_poly.pdbx_strand_id
1 'polypeptide(L)'
;MPHDFYISTTDWLFGMLALLAILFYGVAVFHSNRQSRLRKWPRRRIVLWVAGVLASASAVVGPLAELSHDFFTWHMAGHLLLGMHGPLLLALAAPMTLLLRTLPVRQARKVSHLLKSPLAGFYTHPITASILNIGGLWLLYTTGLFAAMHHHLWLHVLIHMHVFVAGYLFTISLLYIDPVSRRYSYRFRTVVFIAALAGHGILSKFLYAYPPAGVPIEQARAGAMLMYYGGDAVDLVLIILLFRNWYHSAKRQQTHIPSTTDGYVYSNETTQNAPAG
;
A
#
# COMPACT_ATOMS: atom_id res chain seq x y z
N MET A 1 28.36 -24.35 -1.03
CA MET A 1 28.59 -24.45 -2.49
C MET A 1 27.32 -24.19 -3.32
N PRO A 2 26.14 -24.84 -3.11
CA PRO A 2 24.89 -24.39 -3.74
C PRO A 2 24.29 -23.17 -3.03
N HIS A 3 24.30 -23.16 -1.70
CA HIS A 3 23.70 -22.11 -0.86
C HIS A 3 24.25 -20.70 -1.16
N ASP A 4 25.58 -20.60 -1.34
CA ASP A 4 26.27 -19.33 -1.62
C ASP A 4 25.91 -18.75 -2.99
N PHE A 5 25.67 -19.63 -3.97
CA PHE A 5 25.24 -19.23 -5.32
C PHE A 5 23.77 -18.76 -5.34
N TYR A 6 22.90 -19.44 -4.57
CA TYR A 6 21.48 -19.07 -4.46
C TYR A 6 21.29 -17.69 -3.84
N ILE A 7 21.93 -17.44 -2.69
CA ILE A 7 21.87 -16.15 -1.99
C ILE A 7 22.45 -15.04 -2.88
N SER A 8 23.59 -15.27 -3.52
CA SER A 8 24.19 -14.28 -4.41
C SER A 8 23.27 -13.94 -5.59
N THR A 9 22.64 -14.92 -6.22
CA THR A 9 21.77 -14.69 -7.39
C THR A 9 20.52 -13.88 -7.04
N THR A 10 19.86 -14.19 -5.92
CA THR A 10 18.70 -13.41 -5.45
C THR A 10 19.09 -12.01 -5.01
N ASP A 11 20.24 -11.87 -4.36
CA ASP A 11 20.75 -10.57 -3.91
C ASP A 11 21.03 -9.64 -5.09
N TRP A 12 21.65 -10.16 -6.15
CA TRP A 12 21.84 -9.41 -7.39
C TRP A 12 20.51 -9.06 -8.07
N LEU A 13 19.57 -9.99 -8.12
CA LEU A 13 18.27 -9.77 -8.76
C LEU A 13 17.47 -8.68 -8.04
N PHE A 14 17.26 -8.82 -6.74
CA PHE A 14 16.47 -7.88 -5.94
C PHE A 14 17.23 -6.56 -5.73
N GLY A 15 18.55 -6.60 -5.57
CA GLY A 15 19.40 -5.41 -5.49
C GLY A 15 19.36 -4.59 -6.78
N MET A 16 19.44 -5.24 -7.94
CA MET A 16 19.31 -4.56 -9.23
C MET A 16 17.89 -4.00 -9.43
N LEU A 17 16.85 -4.73 -9.03
CA LEU A 17 15.47 -4.24 -9.08
C LEU A 17 15.28 -2.98 -8.21
N ALA A 18 15.86 -2.97 -7.01
CA ALA A 18 15.83 -1.83 -6.11
C ALA A 18 16.57 -0.61 -6.70
N LEU A 19 17.76 -0.82 -7.26
CA LEU A 19 18.53 0.25 -7.92
C LEU A 19 17.75 0.82 -9.12
N LEU A 20 17.18 -0.04 -9.97
CA LEU A 20 16.36 0.37 -11.10
C LEU A 20 15.13 1.16 -10.64
N ALA A 21 14.46 0.75 -9.56
CA ALA A 21 13.33 1.47 -8.99
C ALA A 21 13.73 2.88 -8.51
N ILE A 22 14.88 3.02 -7.84
CA ILE A 22 15.39 4.33 -7.39
C ILE A 22 15.74 5.21 -8.59
N LEU A 23 16.48 4.68 -9.57
CA LEU A 23 16.89 5.41 -10.77
C LEU A 23 15.68 5.86 -11.59
N PHE A 24 14.73 4.97 -11.85
CA PHE A 24 13.53 5.28 -12.61
C PHE A 24 12.71 6.41 -11.96
N TYR A 25 12.52 6.33 -10.64
CA TYR A 25 11.81 7.39 -9.91
C TYR A 25 12.59 8.70 -9.92
N GLY A 26 13.92 8.66 -9.75
CA GLY A 26 14.78 9.84 -9.85
C GLY A 26 14.70 10.54 -11.21
N VAL A 27 14.77 9.77 -12.30
CA VAL A 27 14.61 10.27 -13.67
C VAL A 27 13.21 10.86 -13.88
N ALA A 28 12.17 10.18 -13.40
CA ALA A 28 10.80 10.67 -13.49
C ALA A 28 10.61 11.99 -12.72
N VAL A 29 11.17 12.12 -11.52
CA VAL A 29 11.17 13.37 -10.74
C VAL A 29 11.91 14.48 -11.48
N PHE A 30 13.09 14.18 -12.03
CA PHE A 30 13.89 15.14 -12.77
C PHE A 30 13.13 15.67 -14.00
N HIS A 31 12.53 14.78 -14.79
CA HIS A 31 11.73 15.14 -15.95
C HIS A 31 10.49 15.96 -15.55
N SER A 32 9.80 15.56 -14.48
CA SER A 32 8.64 16.26 -13.92
C SER A 32 8.99 17.69 -13.46
N ASN A 33 10.15 17.87 -12.84
CA ASN A 33 10.61 19.18 -12.34
C ASN A 33 11.13 20.11 -13.43
N ARG A 34 11.55 19.58 -14.60
CA ARG A 34 11.96 20.39 -15.75
C ARG A 34 10.79 21.00 -16.51
N GLN A 35 9.59 20.46 -16.35
CA GLN A 35 8.40 21.00 -17.01
C GLN A 35 7.91 22.24 -16.26
N SER A 36 8.14 23.43 -16.82
CA SER A 36 7.75 24.72 -16.22
C SER A 36 6.26 24.85 -15.92
N ARG A 37 5.41 24.13 -16.66
CA ARG A 37 3.95 24.07 -16.46
C ARG A 37 3.53 23.30 -15.20
N LEU A 38 4.45 22.56 -14.59
CA LEU A 38 4.18 21.64 -13.50
C LEU A 38 4.81 22.14 -12.19
N ARG A 39 4.04 22.15 -11.11
CA ARG A 39 4.56 22.43 -9.77
C ARG A 39 5.66 21.44 -9.37
N LYS A 40 6.72 21.91 -8.70
CA LYS A 40 7.83 21.04 -8.24
C LYS A 40 7.32 19.85 -7.43
N TRP A 41 7.87 18.67 -7.69
CA TRP A 41 7.52 17.45 -6.96
C TRP A 41 7.96 17.55 -5.49
N PRO A 42 7.11 17.19 -4.52
CA PRO A 42 7.43 17.35 -3.10
C PRO A 42 8.59 16.42 -2.68
N ARG A 43 9.63 17.01 -2.08
CA ARG A 43 10.82 16.27 -1.58
C ARG A 43 10.47 15.11 -0.65
N ARG A 44 9.42 15.27 0.17
CA ARG A 44 8.91 14.22 1.06
C ARG A 44 8.58 12.92 0.31
N ARG A 45 8.02 12.98 -0.90
CA ARG A 45 7.68 11.77 -1.67
C ARG A 45 8.93 11.05 -2.22
N ILE A 46 10.01 11.79 -2.48
CA ILE A 46 11.29 11.21 -2.88
C ILE A 46 11.92 10.45 -1.72
N VAL A 47 11.95 11.06 -0.53
CA VAL A 47 12.47 10.41 0.68
C VAL A 47 11.66 9.16 1.00
N LEU A 48 10.32 9.21 0.90
CA LEU A 48 9.46 8.04 1.10
C LEU A 48 9.70 6.94 0.07
N TRP A 49 9.93 7.28 -1.20
CA TRP A 49 10.28 6.31 -2.23
C TRP A 49 11.59 5.57 -1.90
N VAL A 50 12.65 6.33 -1.64
CA VAL A 50 13.97 5.76 -1.34
C VAL A 50 13.91 4.93 -0.07
N ALA A 51 13.27 5.44 0.99
CA ALA A 51 13.09 4.69 2.23
C ALA A 51 12.28 3.40 2.03
N GLY A 52 11.21 3.44 1.22
CA GLY A 52 10.41 2.26 0.91
C GLY A 52 11.18 1.20 0.12
N VAL A 53 11.94 1.63 -0.91
CA VAL A 53 12.78 0.70 -1.68
C VAL A 53 13.88 0.11 -0.80
N LEU A 54 14.55 0.91 0.02
CA LEU A 54 15.60 0.41 0.91
C LEU A 54 15.04 -0.54 1.97
N ALA A 55 13.87 -0.25 2.54
CA ALA A 55 13.20 -1.14 3.48
C ALA A 55 12.86 -2.48 2.82
N SER A 56 12.23 -2.47 1.65
CA SER A 56 11.93 -3.69 0.89
C SER A 56 13.18 -4.45 0.46
N ALA A 57 14.23 -3.76 0.02
CA ALA A 57 15.48 -4.38 -0.39
C ALA A 57 16.20 -5.03 0.80
N SER A 58 16.23 -4.34 1.95
CA SER A 58 16.86 -4.88 3.17
C SER A 58 16.20 -6.16 3.68
N ALA A 59 14.94 -6.42 3.32
CA ALA A 59 14.24 -7.64 3.69
C ALA A 59 14.66 -8.87 2.87
N VAL A 60 15.21 -8.68 1.67
CA VAL A 60 15.47 -9.77 0.69
C VAL A 60 16.91 -9.79 0.19
N VAL A 61 17.72 -8.78 0.56
CA VAL A 61 19.12 -8.63 0.14
C VAL A 61 19.98 -8.35 1.36
N GLY A 62 21.13 -9.04 1.45
CA GLY A 62 22.16 -8.78 2.44
C GLY A 62 21.95 -9.50 3.78
N PRO A 63 22.55 -8.99 4.88
CA PRO A 63 22.72 -9.76 6.12
C PRO A 63 21.40 -10.11 6.80
N LEU A 64 20.34 -9.30 6.61
CA LEU A 64 19.02 -9.60 7.16
C LEU A 64 18.38 -10.80 6.46
N ALA A 65 18.60 -10.95 5.15
CA ALA A 65 18.08 -12.07 4.38
C ALA A 65 18.82 -13.36 4.74
N GLU A 66 20.14 -13.30 4.95
CA GLU A 66 20.92 -14.44 5.45
C GLU A 66 20.42 -14.88 6.83
N LEU A 67 20.28 -13.93 7.76
CA LEU A 67 19.74 -14.21 9.10
C LEU A 67 18.30 -14.73 9.07
N SER A 68 17.51 -14.36 8.06
CA SER A 68 16.12 -14.81 7.93
C SER A 68 15.98 -16.30 7.59
N HIS A 69 17.01 -16.91 6.97
CA HIS A 69 17.01 -18.35 6.72
C HIS A 69 17.27 -19.16 8.00
N ASP A 70 18.08 -18.63 8.91
CA ASP A 70 18.48 -19.33 10.13
C ASP A 70 17.54 -19.03 11.31
N PHE A 71 16.95 -17.84 11.33
CA PHE A 71 16.14 -17.35 12.45
C PHE A 71 14.78 -16.85 11.99
N PHE A 72 13.74 -17.52 12.48
CA PHE A 72 12.35 -17.17 12.17
C PHE A 72 11.97 -15.74 12.61
N THR A 73 12.58 -15.23 13.68
CA THR A 73 12.35 -13.85 14.13
C THR A 73 12.82 -12.82 13.10
N TRP A 74 13.96 -13.05 12.46
CA TRP A 74 14.47 -12.19 11.38
C TRP A 74 13.66 -12.34 10.10
N HIS A 75 13.14 -13.55 9.82
CA HIS A 75 12.16 -13.76 8.75
C HIS A 75 10.90 -12.91 8.96
N MET A 76 10.36 -12.85 10.18
CA MET A 76 9.21 -11.99 10.49
C MET A 76 9.52 -10.50 10.31
N ALA A 77 10.74 -10.07 10.68
CA ALA A 77 11.17 -8.69 10.47
C ALA A 77 11.24 -8.36 8.97
N GLY A 78 11.83 -9.24 8.16
CA GLY A 78 11.86 -9.12 6.70
C GLY A 78 10.45 -9.09 6.11
N HIS A 79 9.56 -9.98 6.57
CA HIS A 79 8.16 -10.01 6.15
C HIS A 79 7.45 -8.67 6.41
N LEU A 80 7.60 -8.09 7.60
CA LEU A 80 6.99 -6.80 7.93
C LEU A 80 7.57 -5.64 7.10
N LEU A 81 8.87 -5.68 6.80
CA LEU A 81 9.52 -4.69 5.96
C LEU A 81 9.06 -4.79 4.51
N LEU A 82 8.97 -6.01 3.96
CA LEU A 82 8.61 -6.25 2.58
C LEU A 82 7.10 -6.19 2.31
N GLY A 83 6.29 -6.73 3.23
CA GLY A 83 4.85 -6.87 3.07
C GLY A 83 4.03 -5.70 3.60
N MET A 84 4.58 -4.88 4.51
CA MET A 84 3.81 -3.79 5.13
C MET A 84 4.52 -2.43 5.01
N HIS A 85 5.72 -2.27 5.60
CA HIS A 85 6.40 -0.97 5.67
C HIS A 85 6.81 -0.45 4.29
N GLY A 86 7.52 -1.26 3.50
CA GLY A 86 7.97 -0.91 2.16
C GLY A 86 6.81 -0.51 1.26
N PRO A 87 5.79 -1.37 1.10
CA PRO A 87 4.60 -1.05 0.30
C PRO A 87 3.87 0.21 0.75
N LEU A 88 3.77 0.47 2.06
CA LEU A 88 3.21 1.70 2.59
C LEU A 88 3.96 2.95 2.13
N LEU A 89 5.29 2.93 2.29
CA LEU A 89 6.15 4.06 1.93
C LEU A 89 6.15 4.29 0.41
N LEU A 90 6.18 3.22 -0.38
CA LEU A 90 6.09 3.27 -1.84
C LEU A 90 4.74 3.83 -2.31
N ALA A 91 3.62 3.40 -1.73
CA ALA A 91 2.31 3.95 -2.06
C ALA A 91 2.21 5.44 -1.68
N LEU A 92 2.81 5.86 -0.56
CA LEU A 92 2.86 7.26 -0.15
C LEU A 92 3.73 8.13 -1.09
N ALA A 93 4.68 7.54 -1.81
CA ALA A 93 5.46 8.23 -2.82
C ALA A 93 4.66 8.56 -4.09
N ALA A 94 3.45 8.02 -4.26
CA ALA A 94 2.57 8.20 -5.43
C ALA A 94 3.27 7.96 -6.78
N PRO A 95 3.90 6.78 -6.98
CA PRO A 95 4.69 6.48 -8.16
C PRO A 95 3.84 6.52 -9.43
N MET A 96 2.59 6.06 -9.38
CA MET A 96 1.73 6.05 -10.56
C MET A 96 1.31 7.47 -10.97
N THR A 97 1.06 8.34 -9.99
CA THR A 97 0.81 9.76 -10.23
C THR A 97 2.01 10.45 -10.88
N LEU A 98 3.24 10.14 -10.42
CA LEU A 98 4.46 10.68 -11.03
C LEU A 98 4.62 10.17 -12.47
N LEU A 99 4.40 8.87 -12.70
CA LEU A 99 4.48 8.26 -14.02
C LEU A 99 3.53 8.96 -15.00
N LEU A 100 2.24 9.03 -14.66
CA LEU A 100 1.22 9.68 -15.50
C LEU A 100 1.51 11.15 -15.76
N ARG A 101 2.15 11.82 -14.81
CA ARG A 101 2.57 13.23 -14.93
C ARG A 101 3.73 13.42 -15.90
N THR A 102 4.64 12.44 -15.99
CA THR A 102 5.81 12.51 -16.87
C THR A 102 5.54 12.04 -18.30
N LEU A 103 4.54 11.18 -18.50
CA LEU A 103 4.21 10.59 -19.79
C LEU A 103 3.50 11.59 -20.73
N PRO A 104 3.74 11.50 -22.06
CA PRO A 104 2.92 12.18 -23.05
C PRO A 104 1.44 11.79 -22.93
N VAL A 105 0.53 12.74 -23.17
CA VAL A 105 -0.93 12.57 -22.96
C VAL A 105 -1.50 11.28 -23.58
N ARG A 106 -1.04 10.91 -24.79
CA ARG A 106 -1.48 9.67 -25.46
C ARG A 106 -1.09 8.41 -24.68
N GLN A 107 0.14 8.34 -24.17
CA GLN A 107 0.64 7.21 -23.39
C GLN A 107 0.02 7.21 -21.98
N ALA A 108 -0.10 8.38 -21.35
CA ALA A 108 -0.76 8.54 -20.06
C ALA A 108 -2.23 8.06 -20.11
N ARG A 109 -2.93 8.31 -21.23
CA ARG A 109 -4.31 7.81 -21.45
C ARG A 109 -4.35 6.28 -21.57
N LYS A 110 -3.41 5.66 -22.28
CA LYS A 110 -3.30 4.18 -22.38
C LYS A 110 -3.05 3.55 -21.02
N VAL A 111 -2.07 4.07 -20.28
CA VAL A 111 -1.74 3.57 -18.92
C VAL A 111 -2.93 3.76 -17.99
N SER A 112 -3.59 4.92 -18.02
CA SER A 112 -4.80 5.18 -17.25
C SER A 112 -5.94 4.23 -17.61
N HIS A 113 -6.09 3.87 -18.88
CA HIS A 113 -7.10 2.89 -19.31
C HIS A 113 -6.78 1.49 -18.78
N LEU A 114 -5.52 1.07 -18.82
CA LEU A 114 -5.07 -0.20 -18.25
C LEU A 114 -5.30 -0.25 -16.73
N LEU A 115 -4.98 0.82 -16.01
CA LEU A 115 -5.25 0.98 -14.56
C LEU A 115 -6.75 0.97 -14.23
N LYS A 116 -7.59 1.36 -15.19
CA LYS A 116 -9.06 1.35 -15.06
C LYS A 116 -9.71 0.06 -15.55
N SER A 117 -8.93 -0.89 -16.05
CA SER A 117 -9.43 -2.18 -16.52
C SER A 117 -10.15 -2.97 -15.43
N PRO A 118 -11.07 -3.88 -15.77
CA PRO A 118 -11.76 -4.73 -14.79
C PRO A 118 -10.79 -5.60 -13.99
N LEU A 119 -9.71 -6.07 -14.62
CA LEU A 119 -8.65 -6.83 -13.93
C LEU A 119 -7.94 -5.99 -12.87
N ALA A 120 -7.52 -4.76 -13.22
CA ALA A 120 -6.95 -3.85 -12.25
C ALA A 120 -7.95 -3.51 -11.13
N GLY A 121 -9.23 -3.34 -11.47
CA GLY A 121 -10.31 -3.14 -10.49
C GLY A 121 -10.53 -4.34 -9.55
N PHE A 122 -10.35 -5.56 -10.04
CA PHE A 122 -10.44 -6.78 -9.23
C PHE A 122 -9.30 -6.87 -8.21
N TYR A 123 -8.05 -6.67 -8.64
CA TYR A 123 -6.88 -6.73 -7.76
C TYR A 123 -6.79 -5.55 -6.79
N THR A 124 -7.31 -4.38 -7.17
CA THR A 124 -7.36 -3.19 -6.30
C THR A 124 -8.64 -3.13 -5.45
N HIS A 125 -9.50 -4.14 -5.52
CA HIS A 125 -10.67 -4.26 -4.67
C HIS A 125 -10.24 -4.52 -3.21
N PRO A 126 -10.73 -3.74 -2.22
CA PRO A 126 -10.29 -3.89 -0.82
C PRO A 126 -10.40 -5.32 -0.29
N ILE A 127 -11.51 -6.03 -0.59
CA ILE A 127 -11.70 -7.43 -0.19
C ILE A 127 -10.65 -8.34 -0.84
N THR A 128 -10.51 -8.31 -2.16
CA THR A 128 -9.54 -9.14 -2.89
C THR A 128 -8.12 -8.90 -2.42
N ALA A 129 -7.73 -7.63 -2.24
CA ALA A 129 -6.42 -7.26 -1.72
C ALA A 129 -6.19 -7.78 -0.29
N SER A 130 -7.22 -7.72 0.57
CA SER A 130 -7.15 -8.27 1.93
C SER A 130 -7.03 -9.80 1.93
N ILE A 131 -7.75 -10.49 1.04
CA ILE A 131 -7.66 -11.95 0.88
C ILE A 131 -6.28 -12.35 0.36
N LEU A 132 -5.74 -11.66 -0.66
CA LEU A 132 -4.40 -11.93 -1.18
C LEU A 132 -3.32 -11.70 -0.12
N ASN A 133 -3.51 -10.70 0.73
CA ASN A 133 -2.60 -10.40 1.83
C ASN A 133 -2.72 -11.49 2.93
N ILE A 134 -3.83 -11.53 3.66
CA ILE A 134 -3.98 -12.39 4.84
C ILE A 134 -4.13 -13.86 4.48
N GLY A 135 -4.85 -14.17 3.41
CA GLY A 135 -4.97 -15.53 2.91
C GLY A 135 -3.63 -16.08 2.42
N GLY A 136 -2.81 -15.22 1.80
CA GLY A 136 -1.43 -15.56 1.41
C GLY A 136 -0.56 -15.89 2.62
N LEU A 137 -0.60 -15.05 3.67
CA LEU A 137 0.11 -15.34 4.92
C LEU A 137 -0.39 -16.63 5.59
N TRP A 138 -1.71 -16.83 5.66
CA TRP A 138 -2.30 -18.04 6.22
C TRP A 138 -1.80 -19.29 5.51
N LEU A 139 -1.81 -19.27 4.17
CA LEU A 139 -1.32 -20.39 3.38
C LEU A 139 0.17 -20.62 3.63
N LEU A 140 0.97 -19.57 3.69
CA LEU A 140 2.42 -19.67 3.90
C LEU A 140 2.77 -20.37 5.22
N TYR A 141 2.09 -20.02 6.31
CA TYR A 141 2.45 -20.51 7.65
C TYR A 141 1.66 -21.74 8.12
N THR A 142 0.47 -21.99 7.58
CA THR A 142 -0.30 -23.21 7.95
C THR A 142 0.01 -24.40 7.05
N THR A 143 0.63 -24.19 5.90
CA THR A 143 1.06 -25.26 4.99
C THR A 143 2.57 -25.45 5.04
N GLY A 144 3.07 -26.50 4.39
CA GLY A 144 4.51 -26.74 4.23
C GLY A 144 5.23 -25.73 3.34
N LEU A 145 4.57 -24.68 2.84
CA LEU A 145 5.18 -23.67 1.97
C LEU A 145 6.38 -22.97 2.61
N PHE A 146 6.32 -22.69 3.92
CA PHE A 146 7.44 -22.10 4.65
C PHE A 146 8.69 -22.99 4.60
N ALA A 147 8.55 -24.31 4.74
CA ALA A 147 9.70 -25.21 4.57
C ALA A 147 10.13 -25.29 3.10
N ALA A 148 9.16 -25.40 2.17
CA ALA A 148 9.42 -25.55 0.75
C ALA A 148 10.13 -24.34 0.11
N MET A 149 9.87 -23.13 0.60
CA MET A 149 10.52 -21.92 0.06
C MET A 149 12.03 -21.89 0.30
N HIS A 150 12.51 -22.55 1.36
CA HIS A 150 13.95 -22.64 1.65
C HIS A 150 14.65 -23.66 0.75
N HIS A 151 13.92 -24.63 0.20
CA HIS A 151 14.47 -25.66 -0.70
C HIS A 151 14.40 -25.29 -2.18
N HIS A 152 13.49 -24.39 -2.56
CA HIS A 152 13.23 -24.07 -3.97
C HIS A 152 13.32 -22.56 -4.23
N LEU A 153 14.34 -22.15 -5.00
CA LEU A 153 14.57 -20.75 -5.34
C LEU A 153 13.36 -20.07 -6.00
N TRP A 154 12.63 -20.80 -6.84
CA TRP A 154 11.46 -20.23 -7.55
C TRP A 154 10.31 -19.96 -6.59
N LEU A 155 10.11 -20.82 -5.60
CA LEU A 155 9.11 -20.60 -4.54
C LEU A 155 9.53 -19.43 -3.64
N HIS A 156 10.82 -19.33 -3.29
CA HIS A 156 11.35 -18.19 -2.55
C HIS A 156 11.04 -16.86 -3.24
N VAL A 157 11.37 -16.73 -4.53
CA VAL A 157 11.10 -15.51 -5.31
C VAL A 157 9.61 -15.24 -5.43
N LEU A 158 8.80 -16.27 -5.71
CA LEU A 158 7.35 -16.13 -5.88
C LEU A 158 6.66 -15.67 -4.60
N ILE A 159 7.04 -16.22 -3.44
CA ILE A 159 6.46 -15.86 -2.14
C ILE A 159 6.82 -14.43 -1.76
N HIS A 160 8.09 -14.04 -1.88
CA HIS A 160 8.51 -12.66 -1.59
C HIS A 160 7.84 -11.65 -2.52
N MET A 161 7.75 -11.98 -3.82
CA MET A 161 7.04 -11.16 -4.80
C MET A 161 5.54 -11.06 -4.46
N HIS A 162 4.89 -12.17 -4.11
CA HIS A 162 3.49 -12.19 -3.70
C HIS A 162 3.25 -11.33 -2.46
N VAL A 163 4.06 -11.50 -1.41
CA VAL A 163 3.96 -10.73 -0.16
C VAL A 163 4.09 -9.23 -0.44
N PHE A 164 5.07 -8.83 -1.24
CA PHE A 164 5.25 -7.43 -1.63
C PHE A 164 4.06 -6.89 -2.43
N VAL A 165 3.61 -7.62 -3.45
CA VAL A 165 2.52 -7.20 -4.33
C VAL A 165 1.20 -7.14 -3.56
N ALA A 166 0.90 -8.15 -2.72
CA ALA A 166 -0.29 -8.18 -1.89
C ALA A 166 -0.32 -7.00 -0.91
N GLY A 167 0.79 -6.72 -0.23
CA GLY A 167 0.94 -5.56 0.65
C GLY A 167 0.74 -4.22 -0.06
N TYR A 168 1.29 -4.10 -1.27
CA TYR A 168 1.13 -2.89 -2.09
C TYR A 168 -0.32 -2.71 -2.55
N LEU A 169 -0.94 -3.76 -3.08
CA LEU A 169 -2.35 -3.77 -3.49
C LEU A 169 -3.28 -3.43 -2.32
N PHE A 170 -3.02 -4.01 -1.15
CA PHE A 170 -3.76 -3.73 0.08
C PHE A 170 -3.67 -2.24 0.45
N THR A 171 -2.46 -1.69 0.49
CA THR A 171 -2.22 -0.28 0.82
C THR A 171 -2.93 0.67 -0.16
N ILE A 172 -2.78 0.46 -1.47
CA ILE A 172 -3.39 1.36 -2.47
C ILE A 172 -4.92 1.25 -2.45
N SER A 173 -5.48 0.05 -2.16
CA SER A 173 -6.92 -0.16 -2.02
C SER A 173 -7.51 0.57 -0.81
N LEU A 174 -6.70 0.87 0.21
CA LEU A 174 -7.09 1.56 1.46
C LEU A 174 -6.76 3.06 1.50
N LEU A 175 -5.73 3.53 0.80
CA LEU A 175 -5.36 4.95 0.85
C LEU A 175 -5.83 5.77 -0.36
N TYR A 176 -6.04 5.18 -1.54
CA TYR A 176 -6.40 5.88 -2.79
C TYR A 176 -5.52 7.11 -3.09
N ILE A 177 -4.21 6.99 -2.87
CA ILE A 177 -3.25 8.06 -3.17
C ILE A 177 -3.05 8.19 -4.68
N ASP A 178 -2.98 7.06 -5.36
CA ASP A 178 -2.85 6.96 -6.81
C ASP A 178 -4.22 6.77 -7.49
N PRO A 179 -4.32 7.03 -8.82
CA PRO A 179 -5.57 6.90 -9.54
C PRO A 179 -6.07 5.44 -9.52
N VAL A 180 -7.26 5.24 -8.95
CA VAL A 180 -7.92 3.93 -8.87
C VAL A 180 -9.12 3.84 -9.82
N SER A 181 -9.42 2.62 -10.28
CA SER A 181 -10.54 2.32 -11.18
C SER A 181 -11.90 2.63 -10.54
N ARG A 182 -12.11 2.14 -9.30
CA ARG A 182 -13.35 2.32 -8.55
C ARG A 182 -13.06 2.90 -7.17
N ARG A 183 -13.90 3.84 -6.73
CA ARG A 183 -13.84 4.42 -5.39
C ARG A 183 -14.93 3.81 -4.53
N TYR A 184 -14.52 3.05 -3.53
CA TYR A 184 -15.42 2.53 -2.50
C TYR A 184 -15.63 3.54 -1.37
N SER A 185 -16.77 3.42 -0.68
CA SER A 185 -17.09 4.27 0.46
C SER A 185 -16.05 4.11 1.58
N TYR A 186 -15.85 5.18 2.35
CA TYR A 186 -14.92 5.17 3.48
C TYR A 186 -15.29 4.08 4.49
N ARG A 187 -16.57 4.00 4.87
CA ARG A 187 -17.09 2.99 5.82
C ARG A 187 -16.76 1.57 5.38
N PHE A 188 -16.97 1.24 4.12
CA PHE A 188 -16.68 -0.09 3.58
C PHE A 188 -15.18 -0.44 3.71
N ARG A 189 -14.30 0.48 3.33
CA ARG A 189 -12.85 0.29 3.47
C ARG A 189 -12.41 0.13 4.92
N THR A 190 -12.97 0.91 5.83
CA THR A 190 -12.68 0.79 7.27
C THR A 190 -13.11 -0.57 7.79
N VAL A 191 -14.30 -1.07 7.43
CA VAL A 191 -14.76 -2.41 7.85
C VAL A 191 -13.85 -3.51 7.32
N VAL A 192 -13.51 -3.45 6.03
CA VAL A 192 -12.58 -4.42 5.41
C VAL A 192 -11.21 -4.35 6.07
N PHE A 193 -10.73 -3.15 6.38
CA PHE A 193 -9.46 -2.97 7.07
C PHE A 193 -9.49 -3.54 8.48
N ILE A 194 -10.53 -3.28 9.28
CA ILE A 194 -10.68 -3.86 10.63
C ILE A 194 -10.70 -5.39 10.57
N ALA A 195 -11.43 -5.96 9.62
CA ALA A 195 -11.44 -7.41 9.42
C ALA A 195 -10.03 -7.94 9.05
N ALA A 196 -9.28 -7.17 8.26
CA ALA A 196 -7.92 -7.51 7.90
C ALA A 196 -6.96 -7.46 9.11
N LEU A 197 -7.05 -6.41 9.94
CA LEU A 197 -6.31 -6.29 11.20
C LEU A 197 -6.57 -7.47 12.12
N ALA A 198 -7.85 -7.82 12.29
CA ALA A 198 -8.25 -8.96 13.09
C ALA A 198 -7.64 -10.26 12.55
N GLY A 199 -7.69 -10.50 11.23
CA GLY A 199 -7.09 -11.67 10.60
C GLY A 199 -5.58 -11.77 10.81
N HIS A 200 -4.85 -10.65 10.66
CA HIS A 200 -3.41 -10.59 10.89
C HIS A 200 -3.05 -10.80 12.38
N GLY A 201 -3.79 -10.19 13.30
CA GLY A 201 -3.60 -10.37 14.73
C GLY A 201 -3.93 -11.78 15.22
N ILE A 202 -4.98 -12.40 14.68
CA ILE A 202 -5.34 -13.80 14.95
C ILE A 202 -4.24 -14.73 14.46
N LEU A 203 -3.72 -14.50 13.24
CA LEU A 203 -2.63 -15.30 12.70
C LEU A 203 -1.38 -15.21 13.59
N SER A 204 -1.04 -14.00 14.07
CA SER A 204 0.09 -13.82 14.99
C SER A 204 -0.09 -14.63 16.28
N LYS A 205 -1.29 -14.58 16.89
CA LYS A 205 -1.61 -15.38 18.08
C LYS A 205 -1.62 -16.88 17.79
N PHE A 206 -2.05 -17.27 16.59
CA PHE A 206 -2.01 -18.65 16.14
C PHE A 206 -0.58 -19.16 16.03
N LEU A 207 0.33 -18.43 15.40
CA LEU A 207 1.76 -18.76 15.32
C LEU A 207 2.43 -18.80 16.71
N TYR A 208 1.99 -17.95 17.63
CA TYR A 208 2.47 -17.96 19.01
C TYR A 208 2.10 -19.27 19.75
N ALA A 209 0.90 -19.79 19.51
CA ALA A 209 0.40 -21.02 20.13
C ALA A 209 0.86 -22.29 19.39
N TYR A 210 0.92 -22.24 18.06
CA TYR A 210 1.21 -23.35 17.17
C TYR A 210 2.40 -22.98 16.26
N PRO A 211 3.64 -23.20 16.73
CA PRO A 211 4.82 -22.88 15.95
C PRO A 211 4.89 -23.73 14.67
N PRO A 212 5.36 -23.17 13.54
CA PRO A 212 5.58 -23.93 12.32
C PRO A 212 6.56 -25.09 12.53
N ALA A 213 6.35 -26.19 11.80
CA ALA A 213 7.22 -27.36 11.89
C ALA A 213 8.68 -26.99 11.58
N GLY A 214 9.61 -27.35 12.47
CA GLY A 214 11.04 -27.06 12.33
C GLY A 214 11.51 -25.74 12.98
N VAL A 215 10.60 -24.92 13.52
CA VAL A 215 10.96 -23.66 14.19
C VAL A 215 11.00 -23.85 15.72
N PRO A 216 12.10 -23.47 16.41
CA PRO A 216 12.16 -23.49 17.87
C PRO A 216 11.06 -22.62 18.50
N ILE A 217 10.43 -23.11 19.57
CA ILE A 217 9.29 -22.45 20.23
C ILE A 217 9.63 -21.01 20.63
N GLU A 218 10.83 -20.77 21.16
CA GLU A 218 11.26 -19.43 21.56
C GLU A 218 11.33 -18.45 20.38
N GLN A 219 11.87 -18.90 19.25
CA GLN A 219 11.94 -18.08 18.03
C GLN A 219 10.57 -17.84 17.41
N ALA A 220 9.70 -18.86 17.42
CA ALA A 220 8.32 -18.73 16.95
C ALA A 220 7.53 -17.72 17.79
N ARG A 221 7.67 -17.77 19.12
CA ARG A 221 7.04 -16.79 20.04
C ARG A 221 7.57 -15.38 19.79
N ALA A 222 8.89 -15.21 19.70
CA ALA A 222 9.50 -13.90 19.44
C ALA A 222 9.08 -13.35 18.07
N GLY A 223 9.09 -14.18 17.04
CA GLY A 223 8.64 -13.82 15.69
C GLY A 223 7.15 -13.47 15.64
N ALA A 224 6.29 -14.24 16.32
CA ALA A 224 4.87 -13.96 16.42
C ALA A 224 4.56 -12.65 17.16
N MET A 225 5.26 -12.37 18.25
CA MET A 225 5.16 -11.08 18.95
C MET A 225 5.62 -9.93 18.04
N LEU A 226 6.74 -10.11 17.33
CA LEU A 226 7.26 -9.11 16.41
C LEU A 226 6.28 -8.83 15.27
N MET A 227 5.69 -9.87 14.68
CA MET A 227 4.65 -9.75 13.66
C MET A 227 3.43 -8.99 14.21
N TYR A 228 2.98 -9.33 15.42
CA TYR A 228 1.84 -8.66 16.06
C TYR A 228 2.10 -7.16 16.30
N TYR A 229 3.14 -6.82 17.07
CA TYR A 229 3.42 -5.43 17.45
C TYR A 229 3.95 -4.60 16.28
N GLY A 230 4.77 -5.19 15.42
CA GLY A 230 5.30 -4.52 14.24
C GLY A 230 4.24 -4.27 13.18
N GLY A 231 3.26 -5.19 13.04
CA GLY A 231 2.07 -4.98 12.23
C GLY A 231 1.21 -3.84 12.78
N ASP A 232 0.88 -3.88 14.07
CA ASP A 232 0.08 -2.85 14.75
C ASP A 232 0.65 -1.43 14.56
N ALA A 233 1.98 -1.28 14.55
CA ALA A 233 2.63 -0.01 14.30
C ALA A 233 2.35 0.53 12.89
N VAL A 234 2.43 -0.33 11.87
CA VAL A 234 2.07 0.04 10.48
C VAL A 234 0.60 0.34 10.36
N ASP A 235 -0.22 -0.48 10.99
CA ASP A 235 -1.66 -0.38 10.96
C ASP A 235 -2.14 0.92 11.60
N LEU A 236 -1.51 1.36 12.70
CA LEU A 236 -1.76 2.67 13.30
C LEU A 236 -1.46 3.81 12.31
N VAL A 237 -0.38 3.72 11.55
CA VAL A 237 -0.06 4.71 10.50
C VAL A 237 -1.14 4.70 9.40
N LEU A 238 -1.59 3.52 8.96
CA LEU A 238 -2.68 3.38 8.00
C LEU A 238 -3.99 3.98 8.52
N ILE A 239 -4.35 3.73 9.78
CA ILE A 239 -5.50 4.33 10.46
C ILE A 239 -5.38 5.85 10.39
N ILE A 240 -4.27 6.43 10.85
CA ILE A 240 -4.06 7.88 10.87
C ILE A 240 -4.23 8.46 9.45
N LEU A 241 -3.66 7.83 8.43
CA LEU A 241 -3.75 8.30 7.05
C LEU A 241 -5.17 8.19 6.48
N LEU A 242 -5.87 7.10 6.77
CA LEU A 242 -7.23 6.84 6.32
C LEU A 242 -8.20 7.86 6.93
N PHE A 243 -8.13 8.11 8.24
CA PHE A 243 -8.93 9.12 8.93
C PHE A 243 -8.58 10.54 8.50
N ARG A 244 -7.29 10.85 8.29
CA ARG A 244 -6.87 12.16 7.78
C ARG A 244 -7.44 12.43 6.39
N ASN A 245 -7.42 11.44 5.51
CA ASN A 245 -7.99 11.57 4.16
C ASN A 245 -9.51 11.78 4.19
N TRP A 246 -10.20 11.12 5.13
CA TRP A 246 -11.63 11.32 5.35
C TRP A 246 -11.93 12.73 5.89
N TYR A 247 -11.22 13.18 6.92
CA TYR A 247 -11.42 14.50 7.52
C TYR A 247 -11.27 15.63 6.49
N HIS A 248 -10.21 15.58 5.66
CA HIS A 248 -10.03 16.57 4.59
C HIS A 248 -11.10 16.50 3.51
N SER A 249 -11.61 15.31 3.19
CA SER A 249 -12.67 15.12 2.19
C SER A 249 -14.02 15.64 2.70
N ALA A 250 -14.35 15.40 3.96
CA ALA A 250 -15.57 15.88 4.60
C ALA A 250 -15.59 17.41 4.71
N LYS A 251 -14.47 18.03 5.10
CA LYS A 251 -14.35 19.49 5.17
C LYS A 251 -14.60 20.17 3.81
N ARG A 252 -14.14 19.54 2.72
CA ARG A 252 -14.32 20.06 1.35
C ARG A 252 -15.77 19.97 0.85
N GLN A 253 -16.54 19.01 1.34
CA GLN A 253 -17.97 18.88 1.01
C GLN A 253 -18.82 19.91 1.76
N GLN A 254 -18.47 20.25 3.00
CA GLN A 254 -19.17 21.26 3.80
C GLN A 254 -19.02 22.68 3.23
N THR A 255 -17.86 23.01 2.64
CA THR A 255 -17.64 24.32 1.99
C THR A 255 -18.43 24.53 0.69
N HIS A 256 -19.11 23.50 0.18
CA HIS A 256 -19.81 23.55 -1.12
C HIS A 256 -21.33 23.49 -1.01
N ILE A 257 -21.88 23.56 0.21
CA ILE A 257 -23.32 23.77 0.43
C ILE A 257 -23.62 25.20 -0.03
N PRO A 258 -24.40 25.41 -1.12
CA PRO A 258 -24.79 26.75 -1.52
C PRO A 258 -25.66 27.34 -0.40
N SER A 259 -25.31 28.53 0.09
CA SER A 259 -26.20 29.30 0.94
C SER A 259 -27.42 29.68 0.10
N THR A 260 -28.49 28.89 0.16
CA THR A 260 -29.82 29.36 -0.26
C THR A 260 -30.27 30.39 0.76
N THR A 261 -29.85 31.64 0.55
CA THR A 261 -30.33 32.80 1.30
C THR A 261 -30.44 33.96 0.32
N ASP A 262 -31.32 33.83 -0.67
CA ASP A 262 -31.79 34.95 -1.47
C ASP A 262 -33.30 35.13 -1.25
N GLY A 263 -33.61 36.10 -0.38
CA GLY A 263 -34.66 37.10 -0.59
C GLY A 263 -36.10 36.66 -0.82
N TYR A 264 -36.82 36.30 0.24
CA TYR A 264 -38.25 36.64 0.32
C TYR A 264 -38.36 38.07 0.89
N VAL A 265 -38.21 39.06 0.01
CA VAL A 265 -38.51 40.47 0.30
C VAL A 265 -39.92 40.77 -0.24
N TYR A 266 -40.77 41.19 0.69
CA TYR A 266 -42.12 41.73 0.59
C TYR A 266 -42.55 42.38 -0.74
N SER A 267 -43.77 42.05 -1.19
CA SER A 267 -44.62 42.99 -1.94
C SER A 267 -45.95 43.15 -1.21
N ASN A 268 -46.04 44.21 -0.40
CA ASN A 268 -47.28 44.71 0.19
C ASN A 268 -47.98 45.54 -0.89
N GLU A 269 -49.00 44.99 -1.56
CA GLU A 269 -49.90 45.77 -2.40
C GLU A 269 -50.98 46.41 -1.51
N THR A 270 -50.87 47.72 -1.29
CA THR A 270 -51.99 48.56 -0.85
C THR A 270 -52.25 49.62 -1.90
N THR A 271 -53.47 49.59 -2.45
CA THR A 271 -54.29 50.73 -2.90
C THR A 271 -53.65 51.77 -3.84
N GLN A 272 -53.93 51.64 -5.14
CA GLN A 272 -54.42 52.78 -5.94
C GLN A 272 -54.98 52.31 -7.29
N ASN A 273 -56.31 52.26 -7.41
CA ASN A 273 -57.00 52.28 -8.70
C ASN A 273 -58.34 53.00 -8.53
N ALA A 274 -58.38 54.25 -8.96
CA ALA A 274 -59.57 54.94 -9.39
C ALA A 274 -59.19 55.87 -10.54
N PRO A 275 -59.84 55.77 -11.70
CA PRO A 275 -60.03 56.90 -12.58
C PRO A 275 -61.51 57.29 -12.65
N ALA A 276 -61.72 58.61 -12.73
CA ALA A 276 -62.98 59.25 -13.06
C ALA A 276 -63.43 58.88 -14.49
N GLY A 277 -64.74 58.69 -14.67
CA GLY A 277 -65.40 58.42 -15.95
C GLY A 277 -66.71 57.69 -15.75
#